data_AF-A0A7S2A8H9-F1
#
_entry.id   AF-A0A7S2A8H9-F1
#
_cell.length_a   1.000
_cell.length_b   1.000
_cell.length_c   1.000
_cell.angle_alpha   90.00
_cell.angle_beta   90.00
_cell.angle_gamma   90.00
#
_symmetry.space_group_name_H-M   'P 1'
#
loop_
_entity.id
_entity.type
_entity.pdbx_description
1 polymer ?
#
loop_
_entity_poly.entity_id
_entity_poly.type
_entity_poly.pdbx_seq_one_letter_code
_entity_poly.pdbx_strand_id
1 'polypeptide(L)'
;VLLYIPSGATAARPVPCILGLNGSGNQTVHPDEGITESVVVEEAFRTPERVARGAAAHQWQVETILRRGFALATVYSGDVEPDVPDGSRREGVRSLFDSPNEDGAPPPTWGAIAAWAWGLSRTLDAIADVVPE
;
A
#
# COMPACT_ATOMS: atom_id res chain seq x y z
N VAL A 1 -1.83 -1.91 5.59
CA VAL A 1 -0.94 -2.83 4.84
C VAL A 1 -1.56 -4.22 4.89
N LEU A 2 -1.60 -4.93 3.76
CA LEU A 2 -1.98 -6.34 3.66
C LEU A 2 -0.71 -7.16 3.42
N LEU A 3 -0.53 -8.23 4.19
CA LEU A 3 0.64 -9.10 4.12
C LEU A 3 0.19 -10.57 4.07
N TYR A 4 0.51 -11.25 2.99
CA TYR A 4 0.38 -12.70 2.87
C TYR A 4 1.74 -13.36 3.05
N ILE A 5 1.81 -14.34 3.95
CA ILE A 5 3.02 -15.09 4.26
C ILE A 5 2.75 -16.57 3.97
N PRO A 6 3.66 -17.30 3.29
CA PRO A 6 3.55 -18.75 3.15
C PRO A 6 3.52 -19.42 4.53
N SER A 7 2.58 -20.34 4.75
CA SER A 7 2.38 -20.99 6.06
C SER A 7 3.57 -21.78 6.61
N GLY A 8 4.57 -22.09 5.78
CA GLY A 8 5.81 -22.74 6.19
C GLY A 8 6.96 -21.79 6.54
N ALA A 9 6.76 -20.48 6.42
CA ALA A 9 7.73 -19.47 6.85
C ALA A 9 7.72 -19.37 8.38
N THR A 10 8.88 -19.19 8.98
CA THR A 10 9.04 -19.02 10.43
C THR A 10 10.16 -18.02 10.72
N ALA A 11 10.31 -17.59 11.97
CA ALA A 11 11.46 -16.79 12.41
C ALA A 11 12.83 -17.38 12.00
N ALA A 12 12.96 -18.70 12.08
CA ALA A 12 14.19 -19.42 11.74
C ALA A 12 14.36 -19.64 10.23
N ARG A 13 13.29 -19.49 9.45
CA ARG A 13 13.28 -19.64 8.00
C ARG A 13 12.44 -18.52 7.37
N PRO A 14 12.93 -17.27 7.40
CA PRO A 14 12.24 -16.15 6.78
C PRO A 14 12.20 -16.34 5.25
N VAL A 15 11.22 -15.71 4.61
CA VAL A 15 11.04 -15.74 3.16
C VAL A 15 11.21 -14.34 2.56
N PRO A 16 11.74 -14.23 1.33
CA PRO A 16 11.74 -12.95 0.63
C PRO A 16 10.31 -12.43 0.41
N CYS A 17 10.14 -11.12 0.46
CA CYS A 17 8.86 -10.45 0.26
C CYS A 17 8.86 -9.63 -1.03
N ILE A 18 7.78 -9.74 -1.82
CA ILE A 18 7.48 -8.82 -2.91
C ILE A 18 6.56 -7.74 -2.34
N LEU A 19 6.98 -6.48 -2.43
CA LEU A 19 6.23 -5.33 -1.94
C LEU A 19 5.80 -4.45 -3.13
N GLY A 20 4.51 -4.08 -3.18
CA GLY A 20 3.99 -3.20 -4.22
C GLY A 20 2.75 -2.42 -3.80
N LEU A 21 2.51 -1.29 -4.47
CA LEU A 21 1.28 -0.50 -4.31
C LEU A 21 0.16 -1.09 -5.16
N ASN A 22 -1.05 -1.12 -4.62
CA ASN A 22 -2.27 -1.34 -5.40
C ASN A 22 -3.02 -0.02 -5.62
N GLY A 23 -3.74 0.07 -6.74
CA GLY A 23 -4.42 1.29 -7.16
C GLY A 23 -5.88 1.42 -6.73
N SER A 24 -6.49 0.35 -6.22
CA SER A 24 -7.96 0.31 -6.01
C SER A 24 -8.37 -0.36 -4.70
N GLY A 25 -7.50 -0.32 -3.67
CA GLY A 25 -7.77 -0.89 -2.35
C GLY A 25 -7.31 -2.34 -2.20
N ASN A 26 -6.88 -2.69 -0.98
CA ASN A 26 -6.30 -4.02 -0.68
C ASN A 26 -7.29 -5.15 -1.00
N GLN A 27 -8.59 -4.93 -0.84
CA GLN A 27 -9.61 -5.93 -1.13
C GLN A 27 -9.63 -6.40 -2.59
N THR A 28 -9.07 -5.62 -3.51
CA THR A 28 -9.07 -5.96 -4.94
C THR A 28 -8.01 -6.98 -5.32
N VAL A 29 -6.99 -7.20 -4.48
CA VAL A 29 -5.85 -8.07 -4.82
C VAL A 29 -6.17 -9.55 -4.71
N HIS A 30 -7.22 -9.92 -3.96
CA HIS A 30 -7.64 -11.31 -3.76
C HIS A 30 -9.11 -11.36 -3.29
N PRO A 31 -9.90 -12.39 -3.64
CA PRO A 31 -11.31 -12.52 -3.22
C PRO A 31 -11.52 -12.87 -1.74
N ASP A 32 -10.48 -12.77 -0.91
CA ASP A 32 -10.54 -13.15 0.50
C ASP A 32 -11.43 -12.17 1.29
N GLU A 33 -12.44 -12.72 1.97
CA GLU A 33 -13.40 -11.97 2.77
C GLU A 33 -12.78 -11.38 4.05
N GLY A 34 -11.66 -11.93 4.51
CA GLY A 34 -10.90 -11.44 5.66
C GLY A 34 -10.15 -10.13 5.39
N ILE A 35 -10.00 -9.72 4.12
CA ILE A 35 -9.33 -8.46 3.80
C ILE A 35 -10.21 -7.27 4.24
N THR A 36 -9.64 -6.34 4.99
CA THR A 36 -10.30 -5.07 5.31
C THR A 36 -10.52 -4.26 4.02
N GLU A 37 -11.74 -3.79 3.82
CA GLU A 37 -12.13 -3.02 2.64
C GLU A 37 -11.74 -1.55 2.80
N SER A 38 -10.94 -1.03 1.87
CA SER A 38 -10.66 0.41 1.76
C SER A 38 -11.77 1.12 0.99
N VAL A 39 -12.08 2.35 1.41
CA VAL A 39 -12.87 3.26 0.59
C VAL A 39 -11.98 3.82 -0.51
N VAL A 40 -12.33 3.56 -1.77
CA VAL A 40 -11.54 3.99 -2.92
C VAL A 40 -12.05 5.35 -3.40
N VAL A 41 -11.11 6.25 -3.67
CA VAL A 41 -11.37 7.58 -4.23
C VAL A 41 -10.50 7.71 -5.47
N GLU A 42 -11.04 7.28 -6.61
CA GLU A 42 -10.41 7.44 -7.93
C GLU A 42 -10.95 8.71 -8.63
N GLU A 43 -10.12 9.28 -9.52
CA GLU A 43 -10.44 10.49 -10.30
C GLU A 43 -11.78 10.39 -11.02
N ALA A 44 -12.09 9.21 -11.58
CA ALA A 44 -13.30 9.00 -12.37
C ALA A 44 -14.60 9.20 -11.57
N PHE A 45 -14.56 9.00 -10.25
CA PHE A 45 -15.78 8.91 -9.44
C PHE A 45 -16.01 10.12 -8.55
N ARG A 46 -14.95 10.85 -8.13
CA ARG A 46 -15.00 11.97 -7.15
C ARG A 46 -15.88 11.68 -5.91
N THR A 47 -16.19 10.41 -5.68
CA THR A 47 -17.14 9.89 -4.70
C THR A 47 -16.62 8.54 -4.22
N PRO A 48 -16.76 8.23 -2.92
CA PRO A 48 -16.44 6.92 -2.37
C PRO A 48 -17.09 5.78 -3.17
N GLU A 49 -16.29 4.93 -3.82
CA GLU A 49 -16.77 3.73 -4.48
C GLU A 49 -16.33 2.47 -3.74
N ARG A 50 -17.25 1.48 -3.69
CA ARG A 50 -16.94 0.12 -3.27
C ARG A 50 -16.50 -0.68 -4.48
N VAL A 51 -15.20 -0.89 -4.61
CA VAL A 51 -14.65 -1.78 -5.64
C VAL A 51 -14.78 -3.23 -5.20
N ALA A 52 -15.19 -4.11 -6.12
CA ALA A 52 -15.38 -5.52 -5.84
C ALA A 52 -14.10 -6.22 -5.34
N ARG A 53 -14.26 -7.14 -4.39
CA ARG A 53 -13.16 -8.00 -3.92
C ARG A 53 -12.59 -8.80 -5.08
N GLY A 54 -11.26 -8.93 -5.11
CA GLY A 54 -10.56 -9.68 -6.15
C GLY A 54 -10.62 -9.08 -7.57
N ALA A 55 -11.15 -7.86 -7.77
CA ALA A 55 -11.25 -7.24 -9.09
C ALA A 55 -9.90 -7.14 -9.83
N ALA A 56 -8.80 -6.98 -9.09
CA ALA A 56 -7.44 -6.91 -9.62
C ALA A 56 -6.63 -8.20 -9.38
N ALA A 57 -7.24 -9.30 -8.91
CA ALA A 57 -6.52 -10.52 -8.52
C ALA A 57 -5.62 -11.09 -9.63
N HIS A 58 -6.02 -10.92 -10.89
CA HIS A 58 -5.24 -11.34 -12.05
C HIS A 58 -3.86 -10.64 -12.16
N GLN A 59 -3.71 -9.44 -11.60
CA GLN A 59 -2.45 -8.67 -11.59
C GLN A 59 -1.54 -9.10 -10.44
N TRP A 60 -2.13 -9.62 -9.35
CA TRP A 60 -1.43 -9.89 -8.09
C TRP A 60 -1.03 -11.35 -7.90
N GLN A 61 -1.81 -12.30 -8.45
CA GLN A 61 -1.44 -13.73 -8.50
C GLN A 61 -0.96 -14.30 -7.14
N VAL A 62 -1.66 -13.95 -6.05
CA VAL A 62 -1.24 -14.20 -4.67
C VAL A 62 -0.80 -15.65 -4.45
N GLU A 63 -1.60 -16.62 -4.90
CA GLU A 63 -1.35 -18.04 -4.72
C GLU A 63 -0.08 -18.51 -5.45
N THR A 64 0.23 -17.91 -6.60
CA THR A 64 1.46 -18.22 -7.34
C THR A 64 2.68 -17.70 -6.59
N ILE A 65 2.62 -16.48 -6.07
CA ILE A 65 3.70 -15.88 -5.28
C ILE A 65 3.98 -16.73 -4.03
N LEU A 66 2.93 -17.07 -3.26
CA LEU A 66 3.05 -17.88 -2.05
C LEU A 66 3.59 -19.28 -2.35
N ARG A 67 3.07 -19.96 -3.38
CA ARG A 67 3.53 -21.30 -3.80
C ARG A 67 4.98 -21.32 -4.25
N ARG A 68 5.51 -20.18 -4.73
CA ARG A 68 6.93 -20.03 -5.09
C ARG A 68 7.83 -19.70 -3.91
N GLY A 69 7.28 -19.59 -2.70
CA GLY A 69 8.03 -19.34 -1.47
C GLY A 69 8.32 -17.86 -1.20
N PHE A 70 7.53 -16.95 -1.77
CA PHE A 70 7.62 -15.52 -1.51
C PHE A 70 6.42 -15.05 -0.69
N ALA A 71 6.65 -14.11 0.23
CA ALA A 71 5.58 -13.33 0.82
C ALA A 71 5.14 -12.22 -0.17
N LEU A 72 3.90 -11.74 0.00
CA LEU A 72 3.37 -10.58 -0.72
C LEU A 72 2.92 -9.53 0.28
N ALA A 73 3.48 -8.33 0.19
CA ALA A 73 3.02 -7.15 0.90
C ALA A 73 2.41 -6.16 -0.09
N THR A 74 1.28 -5.57 0.27
CA THR A 74 0.69 -4.48 -0.51
C THR A 74 0.03 -3.43 0.38
N VAL A 75 0.01 -2.20 -0.14
CA VAL A 75 -0.70 -1.07 0.44
C VAL A 75 -1.38 -0.30 -0.68
N TYR A 76 -2.56 0.23 -0.40
CA TYR A 76 -3.31 1.03 -1.36
C TYR A 76 -2.65 2.41 -1.51
N SER A 77 -2.38 2.84 -2.75
CA SER A 77 -1.76 4.13 -3.03
C SER A 77 -2.57 5.31 -2.48
N GLY A 78 -3.91 5.22 -2.51
CA GLY A 78 -4.78 6.27 -1.99
C GLY A 78 -4.74 6.44 -0.46
N ASP A 79 -4.30 5.43 0.30
CA ASP A 79 -4.02 5.59 1.75
C ASP A 79 -2.79 6.48 1.99
N VAL A 80 -1.89 6.58 1.01
CA VAL A 80 -0.70 7.44 1.05
C VAL A 80 -1.03 8.82 0.48
N GLU A 81 -1.54 8.84 -0.74
CA GLU A 81 -2.05 10.03 -1.40
C GLU A 81 -2.98 9.63 -2.55
N PRO A 82 -4.24 10.13 -2.60
CA PRO A 82 -5.16 9.86 -3.70
C PRO A 82 -4.61 10.28 -5.07
N ASP A 83 -4.90 9.49 -6.11
CA ASP A 83 -4.50 9.83 -7.48
C ASP A 83 -5.59 10.69 -8.16
N VAL A 84 -5.68 11.96 -7.77
CA VAL A 84 -6.64 12.94 -8.33
C VAL A 84 -5.95 14.27 -8.67
N PRO A 85 -6.36 14.97 -9.76
CA PRO A 85 -5.80 16.27 -10.12
C PRO A 85 -6.06 17.36 -9.05
N ASP A 86 -5.05 18.19 -8.78
CA ASP A 86 -5.10 19.47 -8.04
C ASP A 86 -5.76 19.52 -6.63
N GLY A 87 -6.13 18.38 -6.04
CA GLY A 87 -6.72 18.30 -4.68
C GLY A 87 -6.06 17.29 -3.74
N SER A 88 -5.39 16.27 -4.27
CA SER A 88 -4.88 15.12 -3.50
C SER A 88 -3.85 15.48 -2.44
N ARG A 89 -3.05 16.53 -2.68
CA ARG A 89 -1.99 16.95 -1.76
C ARG A 89 -2.51 17.23 -0.34
N ARG A 90 -3.70 17.80 -0.20
CA ARG A 90 -4.28 18.16 1.10
C ARG A 90 -4.83 16.94 1.86
N GLU A 91 -5.18 15.89 1.13
CA GLU A 91 -5.76 14.66 1.67
C GLU A 91 -4.71 13.54 1.82
N GLY A 92 -3.55 13.70 1.18
CA GLY A 92 -2.41 12.79 1.27
C GLY A 92 -1.33 13.23 2.23
N VAL A 93 -0.34 12.36 2.39
CA VAL A 93 0.77 12.50 3.34
C VAL A 93 1.61 13.74 3.13
N ARG A 94 1.66 14.29 1.90
CA ARG A 94 2.43 15.51 1.61
C ARG A 94 1.97 16.70 2.44
N SER A 95 0.68 16.79 2.78
CA SER A 95 0.12 17.85 3.65
C SER A 95 0.75 17.88 5.04
N LEU A 96 1.26 16.75 5.54
CA LEU A 96 1.90 16.67 6.85
C LEU A 96 3.27 17.36 6.88
N PHE A 97 3.83 17.67 5.71
CA PHE A 97 5.16 18.27 5.54
C PHE A 97 5.09 19.69 4.96
N ASP A 98 3.98 20.39 5.19
CA ASP A 98 3.77 21.76 4.71
C ASP A 98 4.52 22.82 5.52
N SER A 99 4.91 22.47 6.74
CA SER A 99 5.66 23.35 7.63
C SER A 99 7.16 23.26 7.36
N PRO A 100 7.92 24.36 7.56
CA PRO A 100 9.37 24.31 7.58
C PRO A 100 9.89 23.29 8.60
N ASN A 101 11.04 22.70 8.30
CA ASN A 101 11.73 21.81 9.24
C ASN A 101 12.21 22.59 10.47
N GLU A 102 12.57 21.88 11.55
CA GLU A 102 13.05 22.49 12.80
C GLU A 102 14.29 23.37 12.63
N ASP A 103 15.10 23.12 11.59
CA ASP A 103 16.29 23.90 11.22
C ASP A 103 15.97 25.12 10.32
N GLY A 104 14.69 25.36 10.04
CA GLY A 104 14.22 26.45 9.16
C GLY A 104 14.35 26.14 7.67
N ALA A 105 14.72 24.91 7.27
CA ALA A 105 14.72 24.53 5.87
C ALA A 105 13.29 24.61 5.29
N PRO A 106 13.13 25.03 4.02
CA PRO A 106 11.81 25.12 3.40
C PRO A 106 11.16 23.73 3.33
N PRO A 107 9.81 23.68 3.31
CA PRO A 107 9.07 22.44 3.12
C PRO A 107 9.57 21.66 1.89
N PRO A 108 9.65 20.31 1.96
CA PRO A 108 10.05 19.51 0.83
C PRO A 108 9.08 19.70 -0.36
N THR A 109 9.64 19.98 -1.54
CA THR A 109 8.87 20.01 -2.78
C THR A 109 8.94 18.64 -3.45
N TRP A 110 7.82 17.92 -3.43
CA TRP A 110 7.71 16.56 -3.93
C TRP A 110 6.29 16.29 -4.47
N GLY A 111 6.19 15.37 -5.44
CA GLY A 111 4.95 14.97 -6.09
C GLY A 111 4.38 13.66 -5.55
N ALA A 112 3.22 13.24 -6.08
CA ALA A 112 2.54 12.00 -5.68
C ALA A 112 3.44 10.76 -5.81
N ILE A 113 4.22 10.64 -6.88
CA ILE A 113 5.17 9.52 -7.08
C ILE A 113 6.16 9.41 -5.91
N ALA A 114 6.70 10.54 -5.44
CA ALA A 114 7.63 10.55 -4.32
C ALA A 114 6.93 10.22 -2.99
N ALA A 115 5.69 10.69 -2.81
CA ALA A 115 4.87 10.34 -1.66
C ALA A 115 4.58 8.83 -1.62
N TRP A 116 4.19 8.23 -2.75
CA TRP A 116 3.97 6.80 -2.90
C TRP A 116 5.24 5.97 -2.63
N ALA A 117 6.40 6.41 -3.15
CA ALA A 117 7.69 5.78 -2.87
C ALA A 117 8.08 5.88 -1.36
N TRP A 118 7.77 7.00 -0.71
CA TRP A 118 7.91 7.15 0.73
C TRP A 118 7.00 6.17 1.48
N GLY A 119 5.75 6.00 1.04
CA GLY A 119 4.80 5.06 1.63
C GLY A 119 5.25 3.61 1.53
N LEU A 120 5.89 3.22 0.42
CA LEU A 120 6.56 1.92 0.28
C LEU A 120 7.68 1.74 1.31
N SER A 121 8.49 2.77 1.55
CA SER A 121 9.55 2.72 2.58
C SER A 121 8.97 2.56 3.99
N ARG A 122 7.88 3.26 4.31
CA ARG A 122 7.18 3.07 5.61
C ARG A 122 6.53 1.70 5.73
N THR A 123 6.05 1.15 4.63
CA THR A 123 5.52 -0.22 4.61
C THR A 123 6.63 -1.23 4.91
N LEU A 124 7.81 -1.04 4.34
CA LEU A 124 8.99 -1.84 4.67
C LEU A 124 9.32 -1.76 6.16
N ASP A 125 9.37 -0.56 6.73
CA ASP A 125 9.60 -0.38 8.17
C ASP A 125 8.56 -1.13 9.02
N ALA A 126 7.28 -1.07 8.63
CA ALA A 126 6.19 -1.71 9.36
C ALA A 126 6.21 -3.23 9.31
N ILE A 127 6.72 -3.83 8.22
CA ILE A 127 6.75 -5.30 8.06
C ILE A 127 8.08 -5.93 8.45
N ALA A 128 9.13 -5.14 8.68
CA ALA A 128 10.48 -5.63 8.98
C ALA A 128 10.54 -6.52 10.23
N ASP A 129 9.71 -6.21 11.22
CA ASP A 129 9.67 -6.92 12.51
C ASP A 129 8.53 -7.96 12.60
N VAL A 130 7.81 -8.20 11.50
CA VAL A 130 6.75 -9.23 11.49
C VAL A 130 7.39 -10.61 11.44
N VAL A 131 7.33 -11.31 12.57
CA VAL A 131 7.83 -12.68 12.71
C VAL A 131 6.67 -13.66 12.50
N PRO A 132 6.73 -14.54 11.49
CA PRO A 132 5.75 -15.62 11.35
C PRO A 132 5.92 -16.61 12.51
N GLU A 133 4.80 -17.03 13.11
CA GLU A 133 4.75 -18.07 14.15
C GLU A 133 5.31 -19.42 13.68
#